data_AF-A0AAF0UC84-F1
#
_entry.id   AF-A0AAF0UC84-F1
#
_cell.length_a   1.000
_cell.length_b   1.000
_cell.length_c   1.000
_cell.angle_alpha   90.00
_cell.angle_beta   90.00
_cell.angle_gamma   90.00
#
_symmetry.space_group_name_H-M   'P 1'
#
loop_
_entity.id
_entity.type
_entity.pdbx_description
1 polymer ?
#
loop_
_entity_poly.entity_id
_entity_poly.type
_entity_poly.pdbx_seq_one_letter_code
_entity_poly.pdbx_strand_id
1 'polypeptide(L)'
;MALLPMPSEVIEQIDKIRRDFLWKGNREKHKFHLIKWEKVTQPKCQGDLGIKNLAAHNKSMMMKWLWRYNLEDAGLWKEVIIAKHGTLNQWCSNITTLPYGVGLWKSIRMLWDTFDQNAYFELGNGLLLKFWTDKWLGNTTLQEDFPDLFRIAQDPNSVIAANREGINWDLRFRRNMHDWEVNDPVDLFARLQYCHINLQAADKLKWGHQKGVYTVKEGYQQLCSRNSMIANWPWKLIWRTKLPPKVVFFTWIALYEACLTQDNIKKRKIQFPNICYMCKKEVETPDTFFFIVRWPQNYGACFFVSLASIGPHPSLLRMHMRVGVYGKLTKPSRRSGL
;
A
#
# COMPACT_ATOMS: atom_id res chain seq x y z
N MET A 1 5.46 21.19 -1.62
CA MET A 1 5.66 20.27 -0.47
C MET A 1 4.67 20.69 0.60
N ALA A 2 3.69 19.87 0.96
CA ALA A 2 2.72 20.26 1.98
C ALA A 2 3.34 20.06 3.38
N LEU A 3 3.30 21.11 4.20
CA LEU A 3 3.71 21.06 5.61
C LEU A 3 2.47 20.97 6.53
N LEU A 4 1.32 21.46 6.05
CA LEU A 4 0.10 21.51 6.81
C LEU A 4 -0.76 20.26 6.61
N PRO A 5 -1.37 19.72 7.69
CA PRO A 5 -2.44 18.75 7.55
C PRO A 5 -3.59 19.41 6.80
N MET A 6 -4.05 18.77 5.72
CA MET A 6 -5.24 19.25 5.03
C MET A 6 -6.47 18.99 5.91
N PRO A 7 -7.31 20.01 6.17
CA PRO A 7 -8.56 19.82 6.90
C PRO A 7 -9.46 18.80 6.18
N SER A 8 -10.13 17.94 6.95
CA SER A 8 -11.00 16.89 6.41
C SER A 8 -12.10 17.46 5.51
N GLU A 9 -12.70 18.59 5.90
CA GLU A 9 -13.75 19.26 5.11
C GLU A 9 -13.26 19.68 3.72
N VAL A 10 -12.04 20.21 3.62
CA VAL A 10 -11.45 20.62 2.32
C VAL A 10 -11.21 19.39 1.45
N ILE A 11 -10.73 18.30 2.05
CA ILE A 11 -10.53 17.02 1.34
C ILE A 11 -11.88 16.52 0.82
N GLU A 12 -12.92 16.55 1.64
CA GLU A 12 -14.27 16.09 1.28
C GLU A 12 -14.90 16.95 0.17
N GLN A 13 -14.73 18.27 0.22
CA GLN A 13 -15.18 19.18 -0.82
C GLN A 13 -14.49 18.91 -2.15
N ILE A 14 -13.16 18.77 -2.15
CA ILE A 14 -12.39 18.45 -3.35
C ILE A 14 -12.78 17.07 -3.89
N ASP A 15 -12.90 16.06 -3.03
CA ASP A 15 -13.30 14.72 -3.44
C ASP A 15 -14.77 14.66 -3.91
N LYS A 16 -15.66 15.53 -3.41
CA LYS A 16 -17.00 15.71 -3.97
C LYS A 16 -16.93 16.21 -5.41
N ILE A 17 -16.14 17.26 -5.68
CA ILE A 17 -15.96 17.78 -7.04
C ILE A 17 -15.36 16.71 -7.97
N ARG A 18 -14.35 15.97 -7.51
CA ARG A 18 -13.71 14.89 -8.30
C ARG A 18 -14.68 13.74 -8.58
N ARG A 19 -15.52 13.35 -7.60
CA ARG A 19 -16.58 12.35 -7.75
C ARG A 19 -17.63 12.79 -8.74
N ASP A 20 -18.11 14.02 -8.60
CA ASP A 20 -19.14 14.57 -9.48
C ASP A 20 -18.62 14.69 -10.91
N PHE A 21 -17.38 15.14 -11.10
CA PHE A 21 -16.74 15.16 -12.40
C PHE A 21 -16.64 13.75 -13.03
N LEU A 22 -16.21 12.75 -12.26
CA LEU A 22 -16.06 11.37 -12.75
C LEU A 22 -17.40 10.74 -13.15
N TRP A 23 -18.42 10.89 -12.31
CA TRP A 23 -19.69 10.16 -12.47
C TRP A 23 -20.77 10.95 -13.19
N LYS A 24 -20.93 12.25 -12.90
CA LYS A 24 -21.94 13.13 -13.52
C LYS A 24 -21.43 13.70 -14.83
N GLY A 25 -20.13 14.02 -14.91
CA GLY A 25 -19.56 14.73 -16.06
C GLY A 25 -20.16 16.13 -16.20
N ASN A 26 -19.97 16.78 -17.35
CA ASN A 26 -20.34 18.18 -17.55
C ASN A 26 -21.83 18.42 -17.92
N ARG A 27 -22.73 17.46 -17.62
CA ARG A 27 -24.16 17.54 -17.97
C ARG A 27 -24.98 17.53 -16.68
N GLU A 28 -25.96 18.42 -16.60
CA GLU A 28 -26.85 18.60 -15.43
C GLU A 28 -27.78 17.40 -15.13
N LYS A 29 -27.69 16.31 -15.89
CA LYS A 29 -28.48 15.12 -15.64
C LYS A 29 -27.92 14.35 -14.45
N HIS A 30 -28.78 14.00 -13.50
CA HIS A 30 -28.43 13.14 -12.38
C HIS A 30 -27.86 11.81 -12.88
N LYS A 31 -26.62 11.49 -12.49
CA LYS A 31 -25.99 10.20 -12.74
C LYS A 31 -25.59 9.54 -11.43
N PHE A 32 -25.63 8.22 -11.43
CA PHE A 32 -25.32 7.42 -10.27
C PHE A 32 -23.81 7.29 -10.05
N HIS A 33 -23.38 7.42 -8.79
CA HIS A 33 -22.06 6.96 -8.37
C HIS A 33 -22.06 5.42 -8.39
N LEU A 34 -21.31 4.82 -9.31
CA LEU A 34 -21.35 3.37 -9.52
C LEU A 34 -20.51 2.61 -8.50
N ILE A 35 -19.32 3.13 -8.19
CA ILE A 35 -18.35 2.50 -7.29
C ILE A 35 -18.06 3.43 -6.11
N LYS A 36 -17.87 2.85 -4.91
CA LYS A 36 -17.47 3.58 -3.69
C LYS A 36 -16.15 4.32 -3.93
N TRP A 37 -16.06 5.57 -3.50
CA TRP A 37 -14.91 6.44 -3.77
C TRP A 37 -13.60 5.90 -3.21
N GLU A 38 -13.63 5.31 -2.02
CA GLU A 38 -12.45 4.69 -1.38
C GLU A 38 -11.78 3.66 -2.30
N LYS A 39 -12.57 2.89 -3.05
CA LYS A 39 -12.07 1.96 -4.07
C LYS A 39 -11.45 2.74 -5.21
N VAL A 40 -12.17 3.69 -5.81
CA VAL A 40 -11.65 4.53 -6.92
C VAL A 40 -10.29 5.17 -6.63
N THR A 41 -10.04 5.53 -5.37
CA THR A 41 -8.80 6.19 -4.93
C THR A 41 -7.60 5.27 -4.65
N GLN A 42 -7.75 3.94 -4.76
CA GLN A 42 -6.62 3.03 -4.60
C GLN A 42 -5.74 3.01 -5.86
N PRO A 43 -4.46 2.65 -5.73
CA PRO A 43 -3.56 2.52 -6.87
C PRO A 43 -4.02 1.44 -7.86
N LYS A 44 -3.70 1.64 -9.15
CA LYS A 44 -4.07 0.70 -10.23
C LYS A 44 -3.61 -0.73 -9.98
N CYS A 45 -2.47 -0.93 -9.32
CA CYS A 45 -1.97 -2.26 -8.98
C CYS A 45 -2.88 -3.04 -8.02
N GLN A 46 -3.71 -2.35 -7.24
CA GLN A 46 -4.73 -2.94 -6.37
C GLN A 46 -6.09 -3.10 -7.07
N GLY A 47 -6.19 -2.66 -8.33
CA GLY A 47 -7.30 -2.92 -9.22
C GLY A 47 -8.22 -1.76 -9.55
N ASP A 48 -7.93 -0.59 -8.98
CA ASP A 48 -8.78 0.57 -9.08
C ASP A 48 -8.31 1.58 -10.15
N LEU A 49 -9.03 2.71 -10.24
CA LEU A 49 -8.81 3.74 -11.27
C LEU A 49 -7.46 4.47 -11.11
N GLY A 50 -6.84 4.41 -9.93
CA GLY A 50 -5.56 5.05 -9.64
C GLY A 50 -5.66 6.55 -9.35
N ILE A 51 -6.85 7.03 -8.98
CA ILE A 51 -7.01 8.42 -8.51
C ILE A 51 -6.29 8.55 -7.17
N LYS A 52 -5.47 9.58 -6.96
CA LYS A 52 -4.77 9.74 -5.68
C LYS A 52 -5.74 10.04 -4.55
N ASN A 53 -5.63 9.28 -3.45
CA ASN A 53 -6.23 9.61 -2.16
C ASN A 53 -5.51 10.83 -1.56
N LEU A 54 -6.23 11.94 -1.39
CA LEU A 54 -5.63 13.21 -0.97
C LEU A 54 -5.13 13.18 0.47
N ALA A 55 -5.86 12.51 1.37
CA ALA A 55 -5.48 12.37 2.76
C ALA A 55 -4.17 11.57 2.91
N ALA A 56 -4.09 10.41 2.24
CA ALA A 56 -2.87 9.60 2.24
C ALA A 56 -1.71 10.33 1.55
N HIS A 57 -1.97 11.09 0.48
CA HIS A 57 -0.93 11.85 -0.19
C HIS A 57 -0.42 13.03 0.65
N ASN A 58 -1.29 13.72 1.39
CA ASN A 58 -0.88 14.76 2.33
C ASN A 58 0.01 14.18 3.44
N LYS A 59 -0.42 13.07 4.06
CA LYS A 59 0.37 12.35 5.06
C LYS A 59 1.75 11.94 4.53
N SER A 60 1.84 11.43 3.30
CA SER A 60 3.14 11.07 2.72
C SER A 60 4.01 12.29 2.40
N MET A 61 3.45 13.48 2.16
CA MET A 61 4.24 14.71 2.09
C MET A 61 4.73 15.15 3.46
N MET A 62 3.88 15.07 4.49
CA MET A 62 4.26 15.41 5.87
C MET A 62 5.38 14.50 6.41
N MET A 63 5.32 13.19 6.13
CA MET A 63 6.40 12.24 6.44
C MET A 63 7.75 12.63 5.82
N LYS A 64 7.77 13.37 4.70
CA LYS A 64 9.04 13.85 4.13
C LYS A 64 9.74 14.85 5.05
N TRP A 65 9.01 15.56 5.90
CA TRP A 65 9.61 16.45 6.90
C TRP A 65 10.26 15.68 8.05
N LEU A 66 9.71 14.52 8.44
CA LEU A 66 10.38 13.60 9.37
C LEU A 66 11.70 13.09 8.80
N TRP A 67 11.73 12.77 7.51
CA TRP A 67 12.97 12.41 6.83
C TRP A 67 13.98 13.57 6.82
N ARG A 68 13.54 14.79 6.49
CA ARG A 68 14.42 15.98 6.47
C ARG A 68 14.98 16.31 7.86
N TYR A 69 14.21 16.09 8.92
CA TYR A 69 14.66 16.31 10.30
C TYR A 69 15.92 15.51 10.64
N ASN A 70 16.04 14.32 10.05
CA ASN A 70 17.15 13.39 10.27
C ASN A 70 18.32 13.58 9.27
N LEU A 71 18.16 14.43 8.26
CA LEU A 71 19.21 14.73 7.28
C LEU A 71 19.81 16.13 7.45
N GLU A 72 19.00 17.11 7.84
CA GLU A 72 19.40 18.51 7.92
C GLU A 72 19.78 18.87 9.35
N ASP A 73 21.04 18.60 9.72
CA ASP A 73 21.52 18.88 11.08
C ASP A 73 21.71 20.37 11.38
N ALA A 74 22.04 21.20 10.39
CA ALA A 74 22.26 22.64 10.53
C ALA A 74 21.05 23.51 10.13
N GLY A 75 19.84 22.93 10.10
CA GLY A 75 18.64 23.68 9.74
C GLY A 75 18.11 24.52 10.89
N LEU A 76 18.03 25.85 10.75
CA LEU A 76 17.40 26.74 11.75
C LEU A 76 15.98 26.30 12.15
N TRP A 77 15.23 25.75 11.20
CA TRP A 77 13.88 25.22 11.46
C TRP A 77 13.91 24.00 12.40
N LYS A 78 14.95 23.16 12.33
CA LYS A 78 15.17 22.02 13.23
C LYS A 78 15.53 22.52 14.63
N GLU A 79 16.39 23.53 14.74
CA GLU A 79 16.74 24.15 16.04
C GLU A 79 15.50 24.73 16.74
N VAL A 80 14.63 25.43 16.01
CA VAL A 80 13.37 25.95 16.56
C VAL A 80 12.46 24.82 17.05
N ILE A 81 12.40 23.70 16.33
CA ILE A 81 11.64 22.51 16.75
C ILE A 81 12.22 21.90 18.02
N ILE A 82 13.55 21.72 18.08
CA ILE A 82 14.25 21.17 19.24
C ILE A 82 14.04 22.09 20.45
N ALA A 83 14.20 23.40 20.30
CA ALA A 83 14.01 24.36 21.38
C ALA A 83 12.55 24.38 21.90
N LYS A 84 11.57 24.25 21.01
CA LYS A 84 10.14 24.32 21.37
C LYS A 84 9.57 23.00 21.91
N HIS A 85 10.02 21.88 21.38
CA HIS A 85 9.41 20.57 21.63
C HIS A 85 10.34 19.61 22.38
N GLY A 86 11.64 19.89 22.45
CA GLY A 86 12.63 18.98 22.98
C GLY A 86 12.85 17.75 22.12
N THR A 87 13.84 16.97 22.51
CA THR A 87 14.32 15.78 21.78
C THR A 87 14.08 14.55 22.66
N LEU A 88 13.38 13.54 22.13
CA LEU A 88 13.16 12.26 22.82
C LEU A 88 14.40 11.37 22.70
N ASN A 89 14.91 11.33 21.48
CA ASN A 89 16.13 10.66 21.03
C ASN A 89 16.68 11.44 19.85
N GLN A 90 17.91 11.16 19.41
CA GLN A 90 18.57 11.88 18.31
C GLN A 90 17.69 11.97 17.04
N TRP A 91 16.81 10.99 16.83
CA TRP A 91 16.01 10.81 15.63
C TRP A 91 14.59 11.41 15.69
N CYS A 92 14.07 11.69 16.89
CA CYS A 92 12.69 12.12 17.11
C CYS A 92 12.57 13.21 18.17
N SER A 93 11.69 14.19 17.93
CA SER A 93 11.26 15.13 18.97
C SER A 93 10.35 14.45 20.00
N ASN A 94 10.20 15.07 21.17
CA ASN A 94 9.18 14.64 22.14
C ASN A 94 7.76 14.78 21.58
N ILE A 95 6.84 14.01 22.16
CA ILE A 95 5.41 14.13 21.88
C ILE A 95 4.93 15.46 22.42
N THR A 96 4.25 16.24 21.58
CA THR A 96 3.82 17.59 21.95
C THR A 96 2.48 17.54 22.67
N THR A 97 2.51 17.74 23.99
CA THR A 97 1.33 17.75 24.88
C THR A 97 0.70 19.13 25.05
N LEU A 98 1.16 20.14 24.29
CA LEU A 98 0.67 21.51 24.45
C LEU A 98 -0.86 21.58 24.23
N PRO A 99 -1.62 22.14 25.20
CA PRO A 99 -3.07 22.15 25.20
C PRO A 99 -3.69 23.16 24.22
N TYR A 100 -2.92 24.13 23.71
CA TYR A 100 -3.42 25.17 22.81
C TYR A 100 -2.70 25.12 21.45
N GLY A 101 -3.51 24.96 20.39
CA GLY A 101 -3.10 25.05 19.00
C GLY A 101 -2.84 23.70 18.34
N VAL A 102 -3.40 23.51 17.15
CA VAL A 102 -3.02 22.45 16.20
C VAL A 102 -1.57 22.70 15.79
N GLY A 103 -0.63 22.23 16.61
CA GLY A 103 0.79 22.37 16.32
C GLY A 103 1.09 21.71 14.99
N LEU A 104 1.59 22.48 14.03
CA LEU A 104 2.02 21.96 12.73
C LEU A 104 2.95 20.75 12.90
N TRP A 105 3.92 20.86 13.81
CA TRP A 105 4.83 19.77 14.14
C TRP A 105 4.17 18.63 14.91
N LYS A 106 3.11 18.88 15.68
CA LYS A 106 2.31 17.84 16.35
C LYS A 106 1.75 16.86 15.33
N SER A 107 1.16 17.38 14.25
CA SER A 107 0.59 16.56 13.17
C SER A 107 1.64 15.73 12.45
N ILE A 108 2.82 16.30 12.23
CA ILE A 108 3.95 15.61 11.61
C ILE A 108 4.50 14.53 12.57
N ARG A 109 4.66 14.85 13.86
CA ARG A 109 5.18 13.94 14.89
C ARG A 109 4.26 12.73 15.15
N MET A 110 2.94 12.91 15.03
CA MET A 110 1.98 11.80 15.11
C MET A 110 2.15 10.78 13.96
N LEU A 111 2.78 11.15 12.85
CA LEU A 111 3.06 10.22 11.75
C LEU A 111 4.34 9.40 11.96
N TRP A 112 5.11 9.68 13.02
CA TRP A 112 6.36 8.98 13.31
C TRP A 112 6.16 7.48 13.41
N ASP A 113 5.15 7.02 14.16
CA ASP A 113 4.95 5.58 14.41
C ASP A 113 4.64 4.81 13.12
N THR A 114 4.06 5.47 12.12
CA THR A 114 3.85 4.87 10.78
C THR A 114 5.10 4.97 9.91
N PHE A 115 5.90 6.02 10.10
CA PHE A 115 7.14 6.23 9.37
C PHE A 115 8.24 5.24 9.83
N ASP A 116 8.35 5.02 11.14
CA ASP A 116 9.34 4.16 11.82
C ASP A 116 9.19 2.67 11.47
N GLN A 117 7.98 2.24 11.11
CA GLN A 117 7.73 0.87 10.65
C GLN A 117 8.62 0.46 9.46
N ASN A 118 8.93 1.41 8.58
CA ASN A 118 9.75 1.19 7.37
C ASN A 118 11.12 1.89 7.43
N ALA A 119 11.45 2.47 8.58
CA ALA A 119 12.74 3.08 8.82
C ALA A 119 13.70 2.04 9.41
N TYR A 120 14.95 2.13 8.99
CA TYR A 120 16.05 1.31 9.50
C TYR A 120 17.33 2.15 9.47
N PHE A 121 18.34 1.74 10.22
CA PHE A 121 19.56 2.52 10.39
C PHE A 121 20.73 1.83 9.69
N GLU A 122 21.49 2.62 8.94
CA GLU A 122 22.80 2.22 8.41
C GLU A 122 23.85 2.55 9.46
N LEU A 123 24.55 1.50 9.91
CA LEU A 123 25.57 1.58 10.94
C LEU A 123 26.82 2.28 10.41
N GLY A 124 27.19 3.40 11.03
CA GLY A 124 28.41 4.16 10.78
C GLY A 124 29.39 3.95 11.92
N ASN A 125 29.56 4.96 12.77
CA ASN A 125 30.41 4.94 13.95
C ASN A 125 29.73 4.33 15.18
N GLY A 126 28.40 4.15 15.15
CA GLY A 126 27.63 3.54 16.22
C GLY A 126 27.57 4.39 17.49
N LEU A 127 27.77 5.70 17.42
CA LEU A 127 27.70 6.61 18.58
C LEU A 127 26.26 7.07 18.89
N LEU A 128 25.35 6.94 17.92
CA LEU A 128 23.98 7.44 18.05
C LEU A 128 22.94 6.32 18.12
N LEU A 129 23.31 5.12 17.65
CA LEU A 129 22.42 3.96 17.58
C LEU A 129 22.47 3.15 18.87
N LYS A 130 21.29 2.85 19.40
CA LYS A 130 21.13 1.91 20.50
C LYS A 130 21.24 0.49 19.97
N PHE A 131 21.98 -0.35 20.69
CA PHE A 131 22.24 -1.72 20.27
C PHE A 131 20.95 -2.54 20.16
N TRP A 132 20.08 -2.49 21.16
CA TRP A 132 18.91 -3.38 21.24
C TRP A 132 17.64 -2.86 20.58
N THR A 133 17.35 -1.57 20.73
CA THR A 133 16.04 -0.98 20.39
C THR A 133 15.94 -0.49 18.96
N ASP A 134 17.08 -0.23 18.30
CA ASP A 134 17.08 0.38 16.97
C ASP A 134 17.20 -0.70 15.88
N LYS A 135 16.55 -0.50 14.74
CA LYS A 135 16.57 -1.42 13.59
C LYS A 135 17.80 -1.20 12.73
N TRP A 136 18.96 -1.67 13.18
CA TRP A 136 20.21 -1.55 12.41
C TRP A 136 20.68 -2.89 11.82
N LEU A 137 20.20 -4.03 12.34
CA LEU A 137 20.53 -5.37 11.88
C LEU A 137 19.32 -6.07 11.25
N GLY A 138 18.94 -5.61 10.05
CA GLY A 138 17.79 -6.17 9.30
C GLY A 138 16.52 -5.34 9.44
N ASN A 139 15.36 -6.01 9.42
CA ASN A 139 14.03 -5.34 9.43
C ASN A 139 13.37 -5.31 10.82
N THR A 140 13.85 -6.13 11.76
CA THR A 140 13.38 -6.23 13.15
C THR A 140 14.42 -5.65 14.09
N THR A 141 14.01 -5.37 15.32
CA THR A 141 14.93 -4.95 16.39
C THR A 141 15.59 -6.19 17.01
N LEU A 142 16.82 -6.04 17.53
CA LEU A 142 17.48 -7.15 18.24
C LEU A 142 16.72 -7.58 19.49
N GLN A 143 15.96 -6.65 20.10
CA GLN A 143 15.05 -6.96 21.20
C GLN A 143 13.91 -7.92 20.80
N GLU A 144 13.36 -7.79 19.59
CA GLU A 144 12.29 -8.68 19.09
C GLU A 144 12.83 -10.05 18.70
N ASP A 145 14.02 -10.08 18.09
CA ASP A 145 14.65 -11.33 17.66
C ASP A 145 15.25 -12.13 18.83
N PHE A 146 15.77 -11.45 19.86
CA PHE A 146 16.43 -12.07 21.01
C PHE A 146 15.92 -11.50 22.34
N PRO A 147 14.66 -11.78 22.73
CA PRO A 147 14.03 -11.20 23.92
C PRO A 147 14.70 -11.68 25.23
N ASP A 148 15.17 -12.92 25.28
CA ASP A 148 15.83 -13.48 26.46
C ASP A 148 17.19 -12.83 26.71
N LEU A 149 17.99 -12.61 25.66
CA LEU A 149 19.23 -11.85 25.75
C LEU A 149 19.02 -10.41 26.18
N PHE A 150 17.99 -9.76 25.64
CA PHE A 150 17.65 -8.39 26.03
C PHE A 150 17.30 -8.29 27.53
N ARG A 151 16.58 -9.29 28.06
CA ARG A 151 16.19 -9.35 29.49
C ARG A 151 17.40 -9.46 30.43
N ILE A 152 18.46 -10.12 29.99
CA ILE A 152 19.69 -10.31 30.77
C ILE A 152 20.77 -9.26 30.49
N ALA A 153 20.56 -8.37 29.53
CA ALA A 153 21.51 -7.30 29.20
C ALA A 153 21.73 -6.37 30.42
N GLN A 154 22.99 -6.03 30.67
CA GLN A 154 23.35 -5.09 31.75
C GLN A 154 22.74 -3.71 31.48
N ASP A 155 22.98 -3.19 30.26
CA ASP A 155 22.51 -1.88 29.81
C ASP A 155 21.63 -2.00 28.55
N PRO A 156 20.30 -2.09 28.70
CA PRO A 156 19.37 -2.19 27.56
C PRO A 156 19.39 -0.99 26.60
N ASN A 157 19.83 0.18 27.09
CA ASN A 157 19.94 1.41 26.32
C ASN A 157 21.38 1.71 25.85
N SER A 158 22.29 0.75 25.95
CA SER A 158 23.68 0.90 25.51
C SER A 158 23.77 1.28 24.03
N VAL A 159 24.67 2.20 23.73
CA VAL A 159 25.01 2.58 22.36
C VAL A 159 25.94 1.51 21.76
N ILE A 160 25.84 1.26 20.45
CA ILE A 160 26.63 0.24 19.74
C ILE A 160 28.14 0.42 19.96
N ALA A 161 28.65 1.66 19.94
CA ALA A 161 30.06 1.95 20.16
C ALA A 161 30.54 1.62 21.58
N ALA A 162 29.66 1.60 22.58
CA ALA A 162 30.02 1.26 23.96
C ALA A 162 30.16 -0.27 24.16
N ASN A 163 29.48 -1.06 23.32
CA ASN A 163 29.51 -2.52 23.38
C ASN A 163 30.57 -3.11 22.45
N ARG A 164 31.56 -2.31 22.04
CA ARG A 164 32.55 -2.73 21.04
C ARG A 164 33.93 -2.21 21.38
N GLU A 165 34.88 -3.14 21.42
CA GLU A 165 36.31 -2.85 21.55
C GLU A 165 37.01 -3.23 20.24
N GLY A 166 37.17 -2.26 19.36
CA GLY A 166 37.79 -2.47 18.05
C GLY A 166 36.93 -3.35 17.13
N ILE A 167 37.36 -4.59 16.89
CA ILE A 167 36.63 -5.57 16.07
C ILE A 167 35.70 -6.43 16.94
N ASN A 168 36.02 -6.56 18.24
CA ASN A 168 35.33 -7.46 19.15
C ASN A 168 34.11 -6.78 19.78
N TRP A 169 33.06 -7.56 19.96
CA TRP A 169 31.83 -7.14 20.62
C TRP A 169 31.91 -7.55 22.11
N ASP A 170 31.87 -6.57 23.02
CA ASP A 170 31.80 -6.78 24.47
C ASP A 170 30.36 -6.54 24.95
N LEU A 171 29.57 -7.62 24.97
CA LEU A 171 28.20 -7.59 25.50
C LEU A 171 28.20 -8.07 26.95
N ARG A 172 27.88 -7.16 27.87
CA ARG A 172 27.82 -7.48 29.31
C ARG A 172 26.41 -7.86 29.73
N PHE A 173 26.33 -9.00 30.42
CA PHE A 173 25.07 -9.55 30.94
C PHE A 173 25.07 -9.52 32.47
N ARG A 174 23.88 -9.32 33.06
CA ARG A 174 23.68 -9.24 34.52
C ARG A 174 23.93 -10.56 35.25
N ARG A 175 23.86 -11.67 34.52
CA ARG A 175 24.00 -13.04 35.02
C ARG A 175 24.62 -13.92 33.96
N ASN A 176 25.14 -15.06 34.39
CA ASN A 176 25.56 -16.12 33.47
C ASN A 176 24.34 -16.69 32.72
N MET A 177 24.54 -17.03 31.46
CA MET A 177 23.52 -17.65 30.60
C MET A 177 23.27 -19.09 31.05
N HIS A 178 22.03 -19.54 30.94
CA HIS A 178 21.70 -20.96 31.11
C HIS A 178 21.92 -21.75 29.82
N ASP A 179 22.10 -23.06 29.92
CA ASP A 179 22.43 -23.93 28.78
C ASP A 179 21.45 -23.83 27.60
N TRP A 180 20.16 -23.56 27.88
CA TRP A 180 19.14 -23.37 26.83
C TRP A 180 19.17 -21.99 26.18
N GLU A 181 19.79 -20.99 26.80
CA GLU A 181 19.96 -19.62 26.27
C GLU A 181 21.25 -19.49 25.42
N VAL A 182 22.07 -20.55 25.30
CA VAL A 182 23.40 -20.50 24.64
C VAL A 182 23.31 -20.42 23.10
N ASN A 183 22.21 -20.84 22.50
CA ASN A 183 22.04 -20.75 21.04
C ASN A 183 21.81 -19.31 20.56
N ASP A 184 21.04 -18.52 21.32
CA ASP A 184 20.73 -17.13 21.02
C ASP A 184 21.97 -16.23 20.84
N PRO A 185 22.99 -16.23 21.73
CA PRO A 185 24.19 -15.42 21.55
C PRO A 185 25.02 -15.93 20.38
N VAL A 186 25.07 -17.24 20.12
CA VAL A 186 25.79 -17.80 18.96
C VAL A 186 25.20 -17.25 17.66
N ASP A 187 23.88 -17.27 17.53
CA ASP A 187 23.18 -16.72 16.37
C ASP A 187 23.34 -15.20 16.27
N LEU A 188 23.32 -14.49 17.40
CA LEU A 188 23.58 -13.05 17.44
C LEU A 188 25.00 -12.72 16.94
N PHE A 189 26.03 -13.35 17.51
CA PHE A 189 27.42 -13.12 17.11
C PHE A 189 27.68 -13.52 15.65
N ALA A 190 27.04 -14.59 15.17
CA ALA A 190 27.10 -14.95 13.75
C ALA A 190 26.56 -13.82 12.85
N ARG A 191 25.43 -13.19 13.20
CA ARG A 191 24.91 -12.03 12.46
C ARG A 191 25.83 -10.81 12.57
N LEU A 192 26.39 -10.56 13.76
CA LEU A 192 27.30 -9.45 14.02
C LEU A 192 28.64 -9.57 13.28
N GLN A 193 29.11 -10.79 13.01
CA GLN A 193 30.36 -11.02 12.29
C GLN A 193 30.33 -10.51 10.84
N TYR A 194 29.15 -10.50 10.22
CA TYR A 194 28.96 -9.99 8.87
C TYR A 194 28.77 -8.45 8.81
N CYS A 195 28.78 -7.77 9.97
CA CYS A 195 28.62 -6.32 10.02
C CYS A 195 29.95 -5.60 9.77
N HIS A 196 30.05 -4.93 8.63
CA HIS A 196 31.14 -4.00 8.36
C HIS A 196 30.79 -2.61 8.89
N ILE A 197 31.58 -2.12 9.84
CA ILE A 197 31.38 -0.83 10.50
C ILE A 197 32.39 0.17 9.94
N ASN A 198 31.91 1.34 9.52
CA ASN A 198 32.77 2.42 9.05
C ASN A 198 32.88 3.51 10.12
N LEU A 199 33.99 3.49 10.87
CA LEU A 199 34.28 4.42 11.98
C LEU A 199 34.35 5.90 11.54
N GLN A 200 34.58 6.18 10.26
CA GLN A 200 34.65 7.55 9.74
C GLN A 200 33.30 8.09 9.26
N ALA A 201 32.29 7.23 9.11
CA ALA A 201 30.95 7.63 8.70
C ALA A 201 30.05 7.83 9.93
N ALA A 202 29.23 8.88 9.93
CA ALA A 202 28.16 9.01 10.91
C ALA A 202 27.04 8.00 10.65
N ASP A 203 26.34 7.58 11.70
CA ASP A 203 25.14 6.76 11.62
C ASP A 203 24.05 7.46 10.77
N LYS A 204 23.39 6.72 9.88
CA LYS A 204 22.39 7.29 8.96
C LYS A 204 21.05 6.60 9.06
N LEU A 205 19.98 7.39 9.17
CA LEU A 205 18.63 6.90 8.96
C LEU A 205 18.44 6.55 7.47
N LYS A 206 17.96 5.34 7.20
CA LYS A 206 17.50 4.88 5.89
C LYS A 206 16.02 4.58 5.94
N TRP A 207 15.39 4.61 4.77
CA TRP A 207 13.96 4.37 4.66
C TRP A 207 13.61 3.57 3.41
N GLY A 208 12.77 2.54 3.56
CA GLY A 208 12.30 1.67 2.48
C GLY A 208 13.33 0.63 2.01
N HIS A 209 12.92 -0.32 1.17
CA HIS A 209 13.72 -1.55 0.95
C HIS A 209 14.80 -1.48 -0.14
N GLN A 210 14.83 -0.44 -0.99
CA GLN A 210 15.68 -0.46 -2.20
C GLN A 210 16.78 0.59 -2.22
N LYS A 211 16.42 1.87 -2.02
CA LYS A 211 17.36 3.00 -2.15
C LYS A 211 17.77 3.60 -0.81
N GLY A 212 17.07 3.23 0.27
CA GLY A 212 17.27 3.78 1.60
C GLY A 212 17.03 5.30 1.70
N VAL A 213 16.31 5.89 0.74
CA VAL A 213 15.97 7.32 0.73
C VAL A 213 14.45 7.46 0.68
N TYR A 214 13.90 8.28 1.56
CA TYR A 214 12.46 8.53 1.56
C TYR A 214 11.99 9.24 0.30
N THR A 215 11.05 8.64 -0.42
CA THR A 215 10.28 9.30 -1.48
C THR A 215 8.80 9.40 -1.13
N VAL A 216 8.17 10.54 -1.46
CA VAL A 216 6.72 10.76 -1.24
C VAL A 216 5.87 9.69 -1.94
N LYS A 217 6.39 9.14 -3.06
CA LYS A 217 5.75 8.06 -3.83
C LYS A 217 5.71 6.76 -3.04
N GLU A 218 6.85 6.33 -2.48
CA GLU A 218 6.92 5.10 -1.70
C GLU A 218 6.16 5.24 -0.36
N GLY A 219 6.26 6.40 0.31
CA GLY A 219 5.46 6.67 1.51
C GLY A 219 3.94 6.63 1.22
N TYR A 220 3.52 7.15 0.07
CA TYR A 220 2.12 7.03 -0.37
C TYR A 220 1.73 5.57 -0.62
N GLN A 221 2.60 4.80 -1.27
CA GLN A 221 2.33 3.37 -1.52
C GLN A 221 2.21 2.59 -0.21
N GLN A 222 3.07 2.82 0.79
CA GLN A 222 2.96 2.21 2.12
C GLN A 222 1.61 2.53 2.78
N LEU A 223 1.20 3.80 2.76
CA LEU A 223 -0.09 4.22 3.34
C LEU A 223 -1.29 3.55 2.63
N CYS A 224 -1.20 3.33 1.32
CA CYS A 224 -2.23 2.63 0.55
C CYS A 224 -2.19 1.10 0.71
N SER A 225 -1.02 0.51 0.94
CA SER A 225 -0.85 -0.94 1.12
C SER A 225 -1.48 -1.48 2.41
N ARG A 226 -1.79 -0.60 3.38
CA ARG A 226 -2.53 -0.98 4.60
C ARG A 226 -4.00 -1.29 4.33
N ASN A 227 -4.55 -0.89 3.19
CA ASN A 227 -5.87 -1.32 2.76
C ASN A 227 -5.77 -2.73 2.17
N SER A 228 -6.65 -3.63 2.62
CA SER A 228 -6.72 -5.04 2.23
C SER A 228 -6.49 -5.22 0.72
N MET A 229 -5.32 -5.74 0.37
CA MET A 229 -5.00 -6.06 -1.03
C MET A 229 -5.97 -7.14 -1.49
N ILE A 230 -6.68 -6.89 -2.58
CA ILE A 230 -7.35 -7.98 -3.31
C ILE A 230 -6.21 -8.78 -3.95
N ALA A 231 -5.80 -9.87 -3.30
CA ALA A 231 -4.81 -10.78 -3.84
C ALA A 231 -5.27 -11.23 -5.24
N ASN A 232 -4.41 -11.03 -6.24
CA ASN A 232 -4.60 -11.44 -7.64
C ASN A 232 -5.59 -10.63 -8.49
N TRP A 233 -5.76 -9.33 -8.24
CA TRP A 233 -6.49 -8.49 -9.20
C TRP A 233 -5.75 -8.35 -10.55
N PRO A 234 -6.38 -8.62 -11.71
CA PRO A 234 -5.76 -8.61 -13.03
C PRO A 234 -5.53 -7.19 -13.60
N TRP A 235 -4.91 -6.30 -12.82
CA TRP A 235 -4.80 -4.88 -13.19
C TRP A 235 -4.02 -4.64 -14.49
N LYS A 236 -3.03 -5.49 -14.79
CA LYS A 236 -2.24 -5.40 -16.03
C LYS A 236 -3.13 -5.67 -17.25
N LEU A 237 -4.04 -6.63 -17.15
CA LEU A 237 -4.99 -6.99 -18.22
C LEU A 237 -6.05 -5.92 -18.44
N ILE A 238 -6.33 -5.07 -17.45
CA ILE A 238 -7.28 -3.96 -17.62
C ILE A 238 -6.52 -2.75 -18.17
N TRP A 239 -5.50 -2.29 -17.45
CA TRP A 239 -4.91 -0.97 -17.65
C TRP A 239 -3.72 -0.93 -18.63
N ARG A 240 -3.10 -2.07 -18.97
CA ARG A 240 -1.99 -2.11 -19.97
C ARG A 240 -2.45 -2.55 -21.37
N THR A 241 -3.75 -2.60 -21.61
CA THR A 241 -4.29 -2.94 -22.94
C THR A 241 -4.22 -1.76 -23.90
N LYS A 242 -4.14 -2.04 -25.21
CA LYS A 242 -4.19 -1.02 -26.27
C LYS A 242 -5.63 -0.61 -26.63
N LEU A 243 -6.59 -0.89 -25.75
CA LEU A 243 -8.00 -0.62 -25.99
C LEU A 243 -8.32 0.86 -25.75
N PRO A 244 -9.34 1.44 -26.41
CA PRO A 244 -9.77 2.80 -26.16
C PRO A 244 -10.09 3.03 -24.66
N PRO A 245 -9.77 4.20 -24.07
CA PRO A 245 -9.98 4.46 -22.64
C PRO A 245 -11.41 4.24 -22.15
N LYS A 246 -12.41 4.52 -22.99
CA LYS A 246 -13.84 4.26 -22.69
C LYS A 246 -14.13 2.77 -22.49
N VAL A 247 -13.50 1.91 -23.30
CA VAL A 247 -13.63 0.45 -23.22
C VAL A 247 -12.98 -0.04 -21.95
N VAL A 248 -11.74 0.37 -21.67
CA VAL A 248 -11.03 -0.01 -20.44
C VAL A 248 -11.80 0.40 -19.19
N PHE A 249 -12.33 1.63 -19.17
CA PHE A 249 -13.13 2.13 -18.05
C PHE A 249 -14.42 1.35 -17.86
N PHE A 250 -15.10 0.97 -18.94
CA PHE A 250 -16.30 0.14 -18.87
C PHE A 250 -16.00 -1.28 -18.40
N THR A 251 -14.94 -1.92 -18.92
CA THR A 251 -14.48 -3.24 -18.46
C THR A 251 -14.15 -3.24 -16.97
N TRP A 252 -13.50 -2.17 -16.49
CA TRP A 252 -13.27 -1.99 -15.06
C TRP A 252 -14.57 -1.93 -14.25
N ILE A 253 -15.57 -1.14 -14.67
CA ILE A 253 -16.88 -1.10 -14.01
C ILE A 253 -17.57 -2.47 -14.01
N ALA A 254 -17.48 -3.20 -15.13
CA ALA A 254 -18.06 -4.53 -15.29
C ALA A 254 -17.44 -5.54 -14.31
N LEU A 255 -16.12 -5.53 -14.15
CA LEU A 255 -15.39 -6.40 -13.20
C LEU A 255 -15.71 -6.11 -11.73
N TYR A 256 -16.16 -4.89 -11.43
CA TYR A 256 -16.67 -4.53 -10.09
C TYR A 256 -18.17 -4.82 -9.92
N GLU A 257 -18.80 -5.49 -10.90
CA GLU A 257 -20.25 -5.74 -10.96
C GLU A 257 -21.07 -4.46 -10.77
N ALA A 258 -20.51 -3.31 -11.15
CA ALA A 258 -21.09 -1.99 -10.86
C ALA A 258 -21.82 -1.39 -12.06
N CYS A 259 -21.94 -2.15 -13.16
CA CYS A 259 -22.71 -1.74 -14.33
C CYS A 259 -24.17 -1.49 -13.95
N LEU A 260 -24.83 -0.55 -14.64
CA LEU A 260 -26.24 -0.20 -14.45
C LEU A 260 -27.17 -1.25 -15.07
N THR A 261 -27.05 -2.51 -14.64
CA THR A 261 -28.04 -3.55 -14.95
C THR A 261 -29.30 -3.35 -14.12
N GLN A 262 -30.41 -3.94 -14.54
CA GLN A 262 -31.69 -3.83 -13.84
C GLN A 262 -31.60 -4.28 -12.38
N ASP A 263 -30.81 -5.32 -12.08
CA ASP A 263 -30.52 -5.75 -10.70
C ASP A 263 -29.88 -4.65 -9.86
N ASN A 264 -28.87 -3.97 -10.39
CA ASN A 264 -28.16 -2.93 -9.66
C ASN A 264 -28.99 -1.65 -9.53
N ILE A 265 -29.89 -1.39 -10.47
CA ILE A 265 -30.89 -0.32 -10.39
C ILE A 265 -31.94 -0.66 -9.31
N LYS A 266 -32.38 -1.92 -9.23
CA LYS A 266 -33.33 -2.41 -8.22
C LYS A 266 -32.74 -2.34 -6.81
N LYS A 267 -31.46 -2.72 -6.64
CA LYS A 267 -30.69 -2.55 -5.38
C LYS A 267 -30.64 -1.08 -4.91
N ARG A 268 -30.83 -0.12 -5.83
CA ARG A 268 -30.89 1.33 -5.56
C ARG A 268 -32.31 1.85 -5.34
N LYS A 269 -33.28 0.96 -5.07
CA LYS A 269 -34.68 1.27 -4.74
C LYS A 269 -35.50 1.89 -5.89
N ILE A 270 -35.07 1.71 -7.13
CA ILE A 270 -35.86 2.12 -8.30
C ILE A 270 -36.61 0.88 -8.79
N GLN A 271 -37.94 0.95 -8.82
CA GLN A 271 -38.78 -0.18 -9.18
C GLN A 271 -38.86 -0.36 -10.70
N PHE A 272 -38.39 -1.51 -11.17
CA PHE A 272 -38.55 -1.98 -12.55
C PHE A 272 -38.77 -3.51 -12.57
N PRO A 273 -39.50 -4.05 -13.55
CA PRO A 273 -39.54 -5.48 -13.79
C PRO A 273 -38.15 -5.96 -14.18
N ASN A 274 -37.58 -6.86 -13.38
CA ASN A 274 -36.20 -7.30 -13.50
C ASN A 274 -36.09 -8.51 -14.43
N ILE A 275 -36.33 -8.27 -15.71
CA ILE A 275 -36.32 -9.28 -16.77
C ILE A 275 -35.35 -8.78 -17.85
N CYS A 276 -34.38 -9.61 -18.22
CA CYS A 276 -33.42 -9.30 -19.27
C CYS A 276 -34.15 -8.99 -20.58
N TYR A 277 -33.93 -7.79 -21.13
CA TYR A 277 -34.59 -7.35 -22.37
C TYR A 277 -34.24 -8.23 -23.58
N MET A 278 -33.08 -8.88 -23.56
CA MET A 278 -32.57 -9.67 -24.68
C MET A 278 -33.13 -11.09 -24.67
N CYS A 279 -33.07 -11.80 -23.54
CA CYS A 279 -33.54 -13.19 -23.46
C CYS A 279 -35.01 -13.31 -22.99
N LYS A 280 -35.58 -12.27 -22.37
CA LYS A 280 -36.94 -12.19 -21.80
C LYS A 280 -37.30 -13.33 -20.82
N LYS A 281 -36.33 -14.10 -20.35
CA LYS A 281 -36.53 -15.31 -19.53
C LYS A 281 -35.81 -15.28 -18.19
N GLU A 282 -34.66 -14.60 -18.12
CA GLU A 282 -33.83 -14.54 -16.92
C GLU A 282 -33.71 -13.12 -16.38
N VAL A 283 -33.28 -13.02 -15.12
CA VAL A 283 -33.02 -11.76 -14.42
C VAL A 283 -31.77 -11.09 -14.99
N GLU A 284 -31.77 -9.76 -15.15
CA GLU A 284 -30.62 -9.05 -15.73
C GLU A 284 -29.53 -8.76 -14.67
N THR A 285 -28.74 -9.78 -14.35
CA THR A 285 -27.50 -9.65 -13.57
C THR A 285 -26.33 -9.25 -14.49
N PRO A 286 -25.26 -8.60 -13.97
CA PRO A 286 -24.04 -8.35 -14.74
C PRO A 286 -23.51 -9.62 -15.44
N ASP A 287 -23.53 -10.77 -14.75
CA ASP A 287 -23.04 -12.03 -15.31
C ASP A 287 -23.93 -12.54 -16.45
N THR A 288 -25.26 -12.50 -16.31
CA THR A 288 -26.19 -12.83 -17.41
C THR A 288 -26.06 -11.88 -18.60
N PHE A 289 -25.88 -10.59 -18.34
CA PHE A 289 -25.74 -9.57 -19.38
C PHE A 289 -24.47 -9.77 -20.22
N PHE A 290 -23.36 -10.17 -19.57
CA PHE A 290 -22.09 -10.38 -20.24
C PHE A 290 -21.93 -11.80 -20.80
N PHE A 291 -22.30 -12.85 -20.07
CA PHE A 291 -21.95 -14.24 -20.44
C PHE A 291 -23.08 -15.04 -21.08
N ILE A 292 -24.35 -14.73 -20.82
CA ILE A 292 -25.49 -15.57 -21.24
C ILE A 292 -26.20 -15.03 -22.50
N VAL A 293 -26.19 -13.71 -22.70
CA VAL A 293 -26.81 -13.11 -23.89
C VAL A 293 -25.87 -13.19 -25.11
N ARG A 294 -26.24 -14.00 -26.10
CA ARG A 294 -25.54 -14.12 -27.40
C ARG A 294 -25.70 -12.81 -28.18
N TRP A 295 -24.66 -11.97 -28.19
CA TRP A 295 -24.64 -10.73 -28.96
C TRP A 295 -24.72 -11.01 -30.47
N PRO A 296 -25.43 -10.18 -31.26
CA PRO A 296 -25.38 -10.24 -32.72
C PRO A 296 -23.93 -10.11 -33.21
N GLN A 297 -23.53 -10.98 -34.13
CA GLN A 297 -22.13 -11.25 -34.54
C GLN A 297 -21.34 -10.04 -35.05
N ASN A 298 -21.95 -8.87 -35.26
CA ASN A 298 -21.30 -7.72 -35.88
C ASN A 298 -20.76 -6.64 -34.92
N TYR A 299 -21.12 -6.67 -33.63
CA TYR A 299 -20.63 -5.66 -32.66
C TYR A 299 -19.99 -6.24 -31.39
N GLY A 300 -20.32 -7.48 -31.00
CA GLY A 300 -19.85 -8.09 -29.74
C GLY A 300 -18.66 -9.05 -29.86
N ALA A 301 -18.40 -9.62 -31.04
CA ALA A 301 -17.44 -10.72 -31.19
C ALA A 301 -15.98 -10.30 -30.87
N CYS A 302 -15.56 -9.08 -31.22
CA CYS A 302 -14.21 -8.59 -30.91
C CYS A 302 -14.01 -8.20 -29.44
N PHE A 303 -15.09 -7.87 -28.70
CA PHE A 303 -15.00 -7.43 -27.32
C PHE A 303 -14.88 -8.60 -26.33
N PHE A 304 -15.55 -9.72 -26.63
CA PHE A 304 -15.65 -10.87 -25.74
C PHE A 304 -14.49 -11.87 -25.88
N VAL A 305 -13.88 -12.01 -27.06
CA VAL A 305 -12.73 -12.91 -27.23
C VAL A 305 -11.54 -12.50 -26.34
N SER A 306 -11.41 -11.20 -26.02
CA SER A 306 -10.37 -10.72 -25.10
C SER A 306 -10.70 -10.94 -23.61
N LEU A 307 -11.98 -11.05 -23.23
CA LEU A 307 -12.42 -11.33 -21.86
C LEU A 307 -12.45 -12.85 -21.58
N ALA A 308 -12.82 -13.68 -22.56
CA ALA A 308 -12.74 -15.14 -22.45
C ALA A 308 -11.29 -15.68 -22.42
N SER A 309 -10.33 -14.89 -22.92
CA SER A 309 -8.89 -15.19 -22.80
C SER A 309 -8.32 -14.86 -21.41
N ILE A 310 -9.11 -14.22 -20.54
CA ILE A 310 -8.84 -14.09 -19.12
C ILE A 310 -9.27 -15.42 -18.50
N GLY A 311 -8.34 -16.38 -18.47
CA GLY A 311 -8.58 -17.73 -18.00
C GLY A 311 -9.21 -17.78 -16.59
N PRO A 312 -9.77 -18.94 -16.21
CA PRO A 312 -10.49 -19.11 -14.95
C PRO A 312 -9.52 -18.94 -13.78
N HIS A 313 -9.47 -17.76 -13.17
CA HIS A 313 -8.71 -17.55 -11.94
C HIS A 313 -9.59 -17.93 -10.73
N PRO A 314 -9.11 -18.82 -9.83
CA PRO A 314 -9.95 -19.46 -8.80
C PRO A 314 -10.61 -18.52 -7.77
N SER A 315 -10.21 -17.26 -7.69
CA SER A 315 -10.77 -16.29 -6.74
C SER A 315 -12.04 -15.57 -7.24
N LEU A 316 -12.43 -15.78 -8.52
CA LEU A 316 -13.70 -15.31 -9.09
C LEU A 316 -14.78 -16.44 -9.10
N LEU A 317 -14.51 -17.59 -8.46
CA LEU A 317 -15.41 -18.74 -8.34
C LEU A 317 -16.54 -18.52 -7.32
N ARG A 318 -17.41 -17.55 -7.57
CA ARG A 318 -18.78 -17.58 -7.04
C ARG A 318 -19.78 -17.28 -8.16
N MET A 319 -19.97 -18.26 -9.05
CA MET A 319 -21.30 -18.82 -9.36
C MET A 319 -21.25 -19.75 -10.59
N HIS A 320 -21.61 -21.01 -10.33
CA HIS A 320 -22.18 -22.03 -11.21
C HIS A 320 -21.58 -22.35 -12.60
N MET A 321 -20.88 -23.50 -12.61
CA MET A 321 -21.01 -24.51 -13.66
C MET A 321 -22.48 -24.80 -13.96
N ARG A 322 -22.93 -24.50 -15.18
CA ARG A 322 -23.93 -25.28 -15.94
C ARG A 322 -24.12 -24.66 -17.32
N VAL A 323 -23.25 -25.03 -18.28
CA VAL A 323 -23.69 -25.15 -19.68
C VAL A 323 -22.98 -26.36 -20.27
N GLY A 324 -23.78 -27.36 -20.62
CA GLY A 324 -23.34 -28.63 -21.18
C GLY A 324 -22.62 -28.46 -22.52
N VAL A 325 -21.59 -29.26 -22.67
CA VAL A 325 -20.85 -29.49 -23.91
C VAL A 325 -21.78 -30.17 -24.91
N TYR A 326 -22.23 -29.46 -25.94
CA TYR A 326 -22.67 -30.07 -27.20
C TYR A 326 -22.37 -29.14 -28.37
N GLY A 327 -21.50 -29.60 -29.29
CA GLY A 327 -21.26 -28.91 -30.56
C GLY A 327 -19.93 -29.27 -31.22
N LYS A 328 -19.87 -30.43 -31.87
CA LYS A 328 -18.75 -30.99 -32.63
C LYS A 328 -18.12 -29.99 -33.62
N LEU A 329 -16.79 -29.87 -33.59
CA LEU A 329 -15.98 -29.28 -34.67
C LEU A 329 -15.81 -30.32 -35.80
N THR A 330 -16.56 -30.15 -36.90
CA THR A 330 -16.23 -30.82 -38.18
C THR A 330 -15.17 -29.98 -38.91
N LYS A 331 -13.97 -30.54 -39.07
CA LYS A 331 -12.87 -30.00 -39.89
C LYS A 331 -13.26 -29.99 -41.37
N PRO A 332 -12.89 -28.96 -42.17
CA PRO A 332 -12.90 -29.08 -43.62
C PRO A 332 -11.61 -29.76 -44.10
N SER A 333 -11.76 -30.82 -44.90
CA SER A 333 -10.72 -31.56 -45.60
C SER A 333 -10.05 -30.70 -46.68
N ARG A 334 -8.72 -30.67 -46.70
CA ARG A 334 -7.91 -30.25 -47.84
C ARG A 334 -8.15 -31.24 -49.01
N ARG A 335 -8.55 -30.74 -50.18
CA ARG A 335 -8.43 -31.47 -51.45
C ARG A 335 -7.22 -30.92 -52.21
N SER A 336 -6.28 -31.82 -52.49
CA SER A 336 -5.17 -31.70 -53.43
C SER A 336 -5.62 -32.11 -54.84
N GLY A 337 -5.10 -31.41 -55.84
CA GLY A 337 -4.74 -31.94 -57.16
C GLY A 337 -5.86 -32.29 -58.14
N LEU A 338 -5.93 -31.50 -59.22
CA LEU A 338 -5.42 -31.91 -60.54
C LEU A 338 -4.81 -30.68 -61.22
#